data_AF-A0A7C3NWE8-F1
#
_entry.id   AF-A0A7C3NWE8-F1
#
_cell.length_a   1.000
_cell.length_b   1.000
_cell.length_c   1.000
_cell.angle_alpha   90.00
_cell.angle_beta   90.00
_cell.angle_gamma   90.00
#
_symmetry.space_group_name_H-M   'P 1'
#
loop_
_entity.id
_entity.type
_entity.pdbx_description
1 polymer ?
#
loop_
_entity_poly.entity_id
_entity_poly.type
_entity_poly.pdbx_seq_one_letter_code
_entity_poly.pdbx_strand_id
1 'polypeptide(L)'
;MDKDLLLPLLGGFLAATFLAAMSSWLAWRRADPTTRTLIRRIGALSFASKLRLARAMATDGRVPFAMRVLPLAMGAYLALPFDIVPDFVPVLGQLDDVLLLAGALGLLLRFTPRPVIEEHVAALEARA
;
A
#
# COMPACT_ATOMS: atom_id res chain seq x y z
N MET A 1 -20.92 -12.51 -20.33
CA MET A 1 -20.15 -12.48 -19.08
C MET A 1 -21.17 -12.29 -17.98
N ASP A 2 -21.46 -13.36 -17.27
CA ASP A 2 -22.67 -13.49 -16.45
C ASP A 2 -22.51 -12.71 -15.14
N LYS A 3 -23.55 -11.97 -14.78
CA LYS A 3 -23.60 -11.08 -13.61
C LYS A 3 -23.38 -11.84 -12.30
N ASP A 4 -23.64 -13.15 -12.34
CA ASP A 4 -23.54 -14.10 -11.24
C ASP A 4 -22.09 -14.44 -10.86
N LEU A 5 -21.13 -14.18 -11.76
CA LEU A 5 -19.70 -14.37 -11.51
C LEU A 5 -19.02 -13.11 -10.97
N LEU A 6 -19.51 -11.92 -11.34
CA LEU A 6 -18.92 -10.64 -10.95
C LEU A 6 -19.18 -10.28 -9.48
N LEU A 7 -20.36 -10.61 -8.96
CA LEU A 7 -20.76 -10.31 -7.58
C LEU A 7 -19.91 -11.03 -6.50
N PRO A 8 -19.64 -12.35 -6.60
CA PRO A 8 -18.77 -13.04 -5.64
C PRO A 8 -17.28 -12.67 -5.80
N LEU A 9 -16.83 -12.32 -7.01
CA LEU A 9 -15.46 -11.82 -7.24
C LEU A 9 -15.24 -10.45 -6.59
N LEU A 10 -16.21 -9.53 -6.70
CA LEU A 10 -16.19 -8.24 -6.03
C LEU A 10 -16.30 -8.38 -4.50
N GLY A 11 -17.17 -9.26 -4.01
CA GLY A 11 -17.33 -9.53 -2.57
C GLY A 11 -16.08 -10.16 -1.94
N GLY A 12 -15.43 -11.09 -2.63
CA GLY A 12 -14.17 -11.69 -2.19
C GLY A 12 -13.01 -10.67 -2.14
N PHE A 13 -12.97 -9.74 -3.09
CA PHE A 13 -12.00 -8.66 -3.10
C PHE A 13 -12.16 -7.71 -1.90
N LEU A 14 -13.40 -7.31 -1.58
CA LEU A 14 -13.70 -6.45 -0.43
C LEU A 14 -13.43 -7.12 0.92
N ALA A 15 -13.74 -8.41 1.06
CA ALA A 15 -13.43 -9.16 2.28
C ALA A 15 -11.91 -9.31 2.49
N ALA A 16 -11.16 -9.51 1.40
CA ALA A 16 -9.70 -9.59 1.45
C ALA A 16 -9.05 -8.25 1.83
N THR A 17 -9.54 -7.13 1.29
CA THR A 17 -9.03 -5.79 1.67
C THR A 17 -9.36 -5.46 3.12
N PHE A 18 -10.55 -5.84 3.61
CA PHE A 18 -10.94 -5.62 5.00
C PHE A 18 -10.08 -6.43 5.99
N LEU A 19 -9.82 -7.71 5.70
CA LEU A 19 -8.92 -8.55 6.50
C LEU A 19 -7.47 -8.02 6.46
N ALA A 20 -7.02 -7.56 5.29
CA ALA A 20 -5.71 -6.94 5.17
C ALA A 20 -5.62 -5.65 6.01
N ALA A 21 -6.61 -4.75 5.91
CA ALA A 21 -6.67 -3.52 6.70
C ALA A 21 -6.71 -3.81 8.23
N MET A 22 -7.51 -4.77 8.66
CA MET A 22 -7.62 -5.18 10.07
C MET A 22 -6.30 -5.78 10.60
N SER A 23 -5.65 -6.64 9.81
CA SER A 23 -4.35 -7.21 10.17
C SER A 23 -3.26 -6.12 10.24
N SER A 24 -3.34 -5.11 9.37
CA SER A 24 -2.42 -3.98 9.33
C SER A 24 -2.60 -3.06 10.53
N TRP A 25 -3.84 -2.79 10.94
CA TRP A 25 -4.14 -2.02 12.15
C TRP A 25 -3.60 -2.72 13.40
N LEU A 26 -3.83 -4.02 13.54
CA LEU A 26 -3.35 -4.78 14.69
C LEU A 26 -1.80 -4.85 14.72
N ALA A 27 -1.17 -4.84 13.55
CA ALA A 27 0.28 -4.80 13.40
C ALA A 27 0.89 -3.44 13.74
N TRP A 28 0.25 -2.32 13.35
CA TRP A 28 0.69 -0.96 13.67
C TRP A 28 0.78 -0.74 15.19
N ARG A 29 -0.13 -1.34 15.97
CA ARG A 29 -0.07 -1.25 17.44
C ARG A 29 1.25 -1.75 18.05
N ARG A 30 2.06 -2.52 17.30
CA ARG A 30 3.38 -3.00 17.71
C ARG A 30 4.56 -2.41 16.92
N ALA A 31 4.37 -1.27 16.24
CA ALA A 31 5.40 -0.67 15.41
C ALA A 31 6.60 -0.16 16.24
N ASP A 32 7.71 -0.88 16.12
CA ASP A 32 9.02 -0.62 16.73
C ASP A 32 9.66 0.70 16.22
N PRO A 33 10.41 1.46 17.04
CA PRO A 33 11.17 2.66 16.64
C PRO A 33 11.85 2.60 15.28
N THR A 34 12.48 1.49 14.89
CA THR A 34 13.16 1.37 13.59
C THR A 34 12.20 1.44 12.40
N THR A 35 10.95 1.00 12.55
CA THR A 35 9.92 1.13 11.49
C THR A 35 9.61 2.59 11.24
N ARG A 36 9.59 3.41 12.30
CA ARG A 36 9.33 4.86 12.18
C ARG A 36 10.45 5.56 11.41
N THR A 37 11.70 5.14 11.60
CA THR A 37 12.85 5.66 10.85
C THR A 37 12.74 5.33 9.37
N LEU A 38 12.36 4.09 9.04
CA LEU A 38 12.17 3.67 7.65
C LEU A 38 11.01 4.41 6.96
N ILE A 39 9.88 4.60 7.65
CA ILE A 39 8.75 5.40 7.14
C ILE A 39 9.19 6.83 6.85
N ARG A 40 9.97 7.46 7.74
CA ARG A 40 10.50 8.82 7.51
C ARG A 40 11.40 8.90 6.30
N ARG A 41 12.30 7.92 6.12
CA ARG A 41 13.19 7.82 4.95
C ARG A 41 12.39 7.71 3.65
N ILE A 42 11.42 6.78 3.61
CA ILE A 42 10.51 6.62 2.46
C ILE A 42 9.70 7.91 2.22
N GLY A 43 9.25 8.57 3.28
CA GLY A 43 8.52 9.85 3.20
C GLY A 43 9.34 10.97 2.58
N ALA A 44 10.64 11.03 2.88
CA ALA A 44 11.59 12.01 2.36
C ALA A 44 11.98 11.79 0.89
N LEU A 45 11.71 10.61 0.32
CA LEU A 45 11.96 10.33 -1.09
C LEU A 45 11.09 11.20 -2.00
N SER A 46 11.68 11.65 -3.11
CA SER A 46 10.96 12.32 -4.19
C SER A 46 9.90 11.40 -4.79
N PHE A 47 8.88 11.99 -5.44
CA PHE A 47 7.82 11.22 -6.09
C PHE A 47 8.37 10.20 -7.11
N ALA A 48 9.36 10.60 -7.91
CA ALA A 48 10.03 9.71 -8.85
C ALA A 48 10.73 8.53 -8.15
N SER A 49 11.39 8.77 -7.02
CA SER A 49 12.02 7.70 -6.23
C SER A 49 10.99 6.79 -5.57
N LYS A 50 9.84 7.30 -5.12
CA LYS A 50 8.72 6.48 -4.62
C LYS A 50 8.17 5.56 -5.72
N LEU A 51 8.01 6.06 -6.94
CA LEU A 51 7.58 5.24 -8.07
C LEU A 51 8.61 4.16 -8.44
N ARG A 52 9.90 4.50 -8.38
CA ARG A 52 11.00 3.54 -8.59
C ARG A 52 11.05 2.49 -7.48
N LEU A 53 10.82 2.87 -6.22
CA LEU A 53 10.72 1.95 -5.10
C LEU A 53 9.55 0.98 -5.30
N ALA A 54 8.37 1.49 -5.65
CA ALA A 54 7.21 0.66 -5.93
C ALA A 54 7.48 -0.34 -7.06
N ARG A 55 8.11 0.11 -8.17
CA ARG A 55 8.52 -0.77 -9.26
C ARG A 55 9.53 -1.82 -8.80
N ALA A 56 10.56 -1.42 -8.06
CA ALA A 56 11.60 -2.33 -7.58
C ALA A 56 11.01 -3.42 -6.67
N MET A 57 10.16 -3.03 -5.72
CA MET A 57 9.39 -3.96 -4.88
C MET A 57 8.50 -4.89 -5.72
N ALA A 58 7.84 -4.38 -6.75
CA ALA A 58 6.99 -5.17 -7.63
C ALA A 58 7.78 -6.15 -8.51
N THR A 59 9.07 -5.92 -8.74
CA THR A 59 9.93 -6.83 -9.53
C THR A 59 10.75 -7.80 -8.68
N ASP A 60 11.00 -7.48 -7.41
CA ASP A 60 11.82 -8.30 -6.51
C ASP A 60 11.07 -9.56 -6.07
N GLY A 61 11.63 -10.74 -6.37
CA GLY A 61 11.05 -12.04 -6.04
C GLY A 61 11.02 -12.36 -4.55
N ARG A 62 11.77 -11.61 -3.73
CA ARG A 62 11.76 -11.73 -2.26
C ARG A 62 10.55 -11.05 -1.62
N VAL A 63 9.82 -10.22 -2.38
CA VAL A 63 8.60 -9.55 -1.93
C VAL A 63 7.40 -10.48 -2.14
N PRO A 64 6.57 -10.73 -1.11
CA PRO A 64 5.38 -11.56 -1.26
C PRO A 64 4.47 -11.04 -2.38
N PHE A 65 3.87 -11.95 -3.17
CA PHE A 65 3.01 -11.57 -4.29
C PHE A 65 1.92 -10.57 -3.90
N ALA A 66 1.27 -10.76 -2.75
CA ALA A 66 0.27 -9.83 -2.22
C ALA A 66 0.78 -8.38 -2.09
N MET A 67 2.05 -8.19 -1.69
CA MET A 67 2.66 -6.87 -1.58
C MET A 67 3.14 -6.31 -2.92
N ARG A 68 3.36 -7.17 -3.93
CA ARG A 68 3.70 -6.77 -5.30
C ARG A 68 2.49 -6.21 -6.06
N VAL A 69 1.30 -6.77 -5.82
CA VAL A 69 0.03 -6.28 -6.41
C VAL A 69 -0.60 -5.13 -5.62
N LEU A 70 -0.20 -4.91 -4.36
CA LEU A 70 -0.77 -3.84 -3.52
C LEU A 70 -0.66 -2.44 -4.16
N PRO A 71 0.49 -1.99 -4.72
CA PRO A 71 0.57 -0.70 -5.41
C PRO A 71 -0.30 -0.63 -6.67
N LEU A 72 -0.44 -1.75 -7.38
CA LEU A 72 -1.29 -1.84 -8.57
C LEU A 72 -2.77 -1.75 -8.18
N ALA A 73 -3.18 -2.41 -7.09
CA ALA A 73 -4.53 -2.35 -6.55
C ALA A 73 -4.89 -0.94 -6.08
N MET A 74 -3.95 -0.24 -5.42
CA MET A 74 -4.14 1.17 -5.05
C MET A 74 -4.23 2.09 -6.28
N GLY A 75 -3.35 1.89 -7.26
CA GLY A 75 -3.42 2.64 -8.52
C GLY A 75 -4.71 2.40 -9.27
N ALA A 76 -5.22 1.16 -9.29
CA ALA A 76 -6.50 0.80 -9.88
C ALA A 76 -7.69 1.40 -9.12
N TYR A 77 -7.60 1.48 -7.78
CA TYR A 77 -8.59 2.17 -6.94
C TYR A 77 -8.66 3.66 -7.27
N LEU A 78 -7.50 4.35 -7.31
CA LEU A 78 -7.41 5.78 -7.62
C LEU A 78 -7.74 6.11 -9.09
N ALA A 79 -7.51 5.19 -10.02
CA ALA A 79 -7.81 5.37 -11.44
C ALA A 79 -9.26 5.03 -11.80
N LEU A 80 -10.04 4.48 -10.87
CA LEU A 80 -11.45 4.18 -11.10
C LEU A 80 -12.24 5.50 -11.09
N PRO A 81 -13.03 5.82 -12.13
CA PRO A 81 -13.81 7.07 -12.21
C PRO A 81 -15.01 7.13 -11.26
N PHE A 82 -15.12 6.17 -10.33
CA PHE A 82 -16.20 6.05 -9.35
C PHE A 82 -15.63 6.22 -7.95
N ASP A 83 -15.90 7.38 -7.35
CA ASP A 83 -15.71 7.59 -5.91
C ASP A 83 -16.77 6.79 -5.15
N ILE A 84 -16.35 5.74 -4.43
CA ILE A 84 -17.21 5.02 -3.47
C ILE A 84 -17.52 5.94 -2.27
N VAL A 85 -16.71 6.97 -2.05
CA VAL A 85 -16.95 8.04 -1.07
C VAL A 85 -17.47 9.25 -1.83
N PRO A 86 -18.79 9.50 -1.87
CA PRO A 86 -19.33 10.68 -2.54
C PRO A 86 -18.71 11.93 -1.93
N ASP A 87 -18.41 12.92 -2.78
CA ASP A 87 -17.83 14.24 -2.49
C ASP A 87 -18.62 15.13 -1.48
N PHE A 88 -19.46 14.56 -0.63
CA PHE A 88 -20.32 15.29 0.30
C PHE A 88 -19.63 15.77 1.58
N VAL A 89 -18.40 15.30 1.87
CA VAL A 89 -17.65 15.76 3.05
C VAL A 89 -16.21 16.11 2.66
N PRO A 90 -15.90 17.39 2.42
CA PRO A 90 -14.60 17.88 1.94
C PRO A 90 -13.37 17.45 2.79
N VAL A 91 -13.60 16.94 3.99
CA VAL A 91 -12.55 16.54 4.96
C VAL A 91 -12.43 15.01 5.11
N LEU A 92 -13.48 14.24 4.81
CA LEU A 92 -13.46 12.77 5.00
C LEU A 92 -12.86 12.03 3.80
N GLY A 93 -13.05 12.53 2.58
CA GLY A 93 -12.47 11.91 1.37
C GLY A 93 -10.94 11.87 1.42
N GLN A 94 -10.30 12.97 1.83
CA GLN A 94 -8.83 13.02 1.97
C GLN A 94 -8.30 12.17 3.14
N LEU A 95 -9.10 11.99 4.18
CA LEU A 95 -8.70 11.17 5.33
C LEU A 95 -8.64 9.69 4.96
N ASP A 96 -9.57 9.23 4.12
CA ASP A 96 -9.61 7.84 3.65
C ASP A 96 -8.39 7.50 2.79
N ASP A 97 -7.99 8.39 1.87
CA ASP A 97 -6.79 8.20 1.06
C ASP A 97 -5.51 8.10 1.90
N VAL A 98 -5.38 8.96 2.92
CA VAL A 98 -4.23 8.95 3.82
C VAL A 98 -4.22 7.68 4.67
N LEU A 99 -5.38 7.23 5.15
CA LEU A 99 -5.51 5.98 5.90
C LEU A 99 -5.20 4.76 5.03
N LEU A 100 -5.65 4.77 3.77
CA LEU A 100 -5.39 3.72 2.79
C LEU A 100 -3.90 3.64 2.45
N LEU A 101 -3.27 4.78 2.14
CA LEU A 101 -1.81 4.89 1.89
C LEU A 101 -0.99 4.43 3.10
N ALA A 102 -1.35 4.89 4.29
CA ALA A 102 -0.65 4.53 5.51
C ALA A 102 -0.84 3.03 5.85
N GLY A 103 -2.05 2.49 5.65
CA GLY A 103 -2.36 1.08 5.83
C GLY A 103 -1.60 0.19 4.87
N ALA A 104 -1.51 0.59 3.59
CA ALA A 104 -0.76 -0.13 2.56
C ALA A 104 0.75 -0.10 2.80
N LEU A 105 1.31 1.06 3.18
CA LEU A 105 2.72 1.15 3.59
C LEU A 105 2.98 0.27 4.82
N GLY A 106 2.06 0.28 5.80
CA GLY A 106 2.13 -0.60 6.96
C GLY A 106 2.16 -2.09 6.59
N LEU A 107 1.30 -2.53 5.67
CA LEU A 107 1.29 -3.90 5.15
C LEU A 107 2.62 -4.24 4.47
N LEU A 108 3.10 -3.36 3.60
CA LEU A 108 4.35 -3.54 2.87
C LEU A 108 5.53 -3.75 3.85
N LEU A 109 5.65 -2.89 4.86
CA LEU A 109 6.70 -2.96 5.87
C LEU A 109 6.58 -4.19 6.79
N ARG A 110 5.36 -4.70 6.99
CA ARG A 110 5.06 -5.85 7.84
C ARG A 110 5.38 -7.17 7.16
N PHE A 111 4.99 -7.32 5.90
CA PHE A 111 5.04 -8.59 5.18
C PHE A 111 6.26 -8.71 4.27
N THR A 112 6.91 -7.61 3.93
CA THR A 112 8.17 -7.65 3.17
C THR A 112 9.33 -7.77 4.14
N PRO A 113 10.31 -8.67 3.88
CA PRO A 113 11.51 -8.75 4.69
C PRO A 113 12.20 -7.38 4.76
N ARG A 114 12.39 -6.86 5.97
CA ARG A 114 12.99 -5.54 6.21
C ARG A 114 14.30 -5.28 5.45
N PRO A 115 15.26 -6.23 5.41
CA PRO A 115 16.52 -6.03 4.70
C PRO A 115 16.32 -5.69 3.23
N VAL A 116 15.28 -6.24 2.59
CA VAL A 116 14.95 -5.98 1.19
C VAL A 116 14.50 -4.53 1.02
N ILE A 117 13.57 -4.06 1.86
CA ILE A 117 13.09 -2.67 1.79
C ILE A 117 14.22 -1.69 2.05
N GLU A 118 15.05 -1.95 3.06
CA GLU A 118 16.18 -1.10 3.40
C GLU A 118 17.22 -1.04 2.27
N GLU A 119 17.51 -2.16 1.60
CA GLU A 119 18.40 -2.24 0.43
C GLU A 119 17.89 -1.32 -0.69
N HIS A 120 16.61 -1.44 -1.05
CA HIS A 120 16.02 -0.64 -2.13
C HIS A 120 15.89 0.85 -1.77
N VAL A 121 15.56 1.17 -0.51
CA VAL A 121 15.50 2.57 -0.03
C VAL A 121 16.90 3.20 -0.05
N ALA A 122 17.93 2.50 0.47
CA ALA A 122 19.30 2.99 0.46
C ALA A 122 19.83 3.18 -0.98
N ALA A 123 19.53 2.25 -1.89
CA ALA A 123 19.90 2.37 -3.29
C ALA A 123 19.27 3.58 -3.99
N LEU A 124 18.10 4.04 -3.55
CA LEU A 124 17.43 5.24 -4.06
C LEU A 124 17.93 6.52 -3.41
N GLU A 125 18.23 6.49 -2.11
CA GLU A 125 18.86 7.61 -1.39
C GLU A 125 20.24 7.93 -1.98
N ALA A 126 21.03 6.92 -2.34
CA ALA A 126 22.34 7.11 -2.98
C ALA A 126 22.27 7.69 -4.41
N ARG A 127 21.06 7.74 -5.01
CA ARG A 127 20.82 8.25 -6.37
C ARG A 127 20.10 9.60 -6.39
N ALA A 128 19.69 10.11 -5.23
CA ALA A 128 18.97 11.37 -5.05
C ALA A 128 19.95 12.48 -4.69
#